data_AF-A0A8S3HS89-F1
#
_entry.id   AF-A0A8S3HS89-F1
#
_cell.length_a   1.000
_cell.length_b   1.000
_cell.length_c   1.000
_cell.angle_alpha   90.00
_cell.angle_beta   90.00
_cell.angle_gamma   90.00
#
_symmetry.space_group_name_H-M   'P 1'
#
loop_
_entity.id
_entity.type
_entity.pdbx_description
1 polymer ?
#
loop_
_entity_poly.entity_id
_entity_poly.type
_entity_poly.pdbx_seq_one_letter_code
_entity_poly.pdbx_strand_id
1 'polypeptide(L)'
;MSGDSAGGNLALVVSHLLINVGHTPYLLSLLYPSLQFFDFTLPSYRTYLKQNILGVLNENNLVSMVSLLSENEIQITSDFLLNSHLSIDDKTKLYPFIDPNKYLSIAHDFNISHEGNESLIKDLKYLLSPLMSPLLVSDEQLLKLPTILLFTTEFDILRDEGFIFASRLNSLNKTIYHHHFSNAFHGAHAFLYGPLSFEIAHHMIEHTAQAIKNHL
;
A
#
# COMPACT_ATOMS: atom_id res chain seq x y z
N MET A 1 -13.33 4.09 10.19
CA MET A 1 -12.91 4.05 8.77
C MET A 1 -12.42 2.65 8.46
N SER A 2 -12.83 2.06 7.34
CA SER A 2 -12.43 0.70 6.97
C SER A 2 -12.40 0.52 5.46
N GLY A 3 -11.57 -0.37 4.96
CA GLY A 3 -11.56 -0.78 3.54
C GLY A 3 -10.46 -1.79 3.24
N ASP A 4 -10.58 -2.45 2.09
CA ASP A 4 -9.60 -3.39 1.57
C ASP A 4 -8.92 -2.86 0.29
N SER A 5 -7.67 -3.23 0.04
CA SER A 5 -6.92 -2.82 -1.18
C SER A 5 -7.01 -1.30 -1.45
N ALA A 6 -7.56 -0.89 -2.59
CA ALA A 6 -7.83 0.51 -2.94
C ALA A 6 -8.85 1.19 -2.01
N GLY A 7 -9.84 0.46 -1.48
CA GLY A 7 -10.72 0.96 -0.43
C GLY A 7 -9.97 1.23 0.88
N GLY A 8 -8.96 0.43 1.20
CA GLY A 8 -8.04 0.65 2.32
C GLY A 8 -7.17 1.90 2.13
N ASN A 9 -6.68 2.13 0.92
CA ASN A 9 -6.00 3.38 0.53
C ASN A 9 -6.91 4.59 0.83
N LEU A 10 -8.12 4.59 0.26
CA LEU A 10 -9.09 5.67 0.40
C LEU A 10 -9.45 5.90 1.88
N ALA A 11 -9.64 4.83 2.66
CA ALA A 11 -9.93 4.93 4.08
C ALA A 11 -8.81 5.65 4.85
N LEU A 12 -7.54 5.38 4.53
CA LEU A 12 -6.41 6.06 5.14
C LEU A 12 -6.27 7.51 4.67
N VAL A 13 -6.43 7.78 3.37
CA VAL A 13 -6.44 9.15 2.80
C VAL A 13 -7.50 10.01 3.48
N VAL A 14 -8.75 9.53 3.55
CA VAL A 14 -9.84 10.27 4.19
C VAL A 14 -9.57 10.44 5.68
N SER A 15 -8.94 9.48 6.35
CA SER A 15 -8.55 9.64 7.76
C SER A 15 -7.56 10.79 7.95
N HIS A 16 -6.54 10.90 7.09
CA HIS A 16 -5.60 12.03 7.12
C HIS A 16 -6.31 13.37 6.88
N LEU A 17 -7.22 13.41 5.90
CA LEU A 17 -7.99 14.62 5.58
C LEU A 17 -8.89 15.06 6.75
N LEU A 18 -9.61 14.12 7.36
CA LEU A 18 -10.46 14.39 8.52
C LEU A 18 -9.65 14.94 9.70
N ILE A 19 -8.50 14.34 9.99
CA ILE A 19 -7.61 14.78 11.07
C ILE A 19 -7.16 16.23 10.84
N ASN A 20 -6.86 16.59 9.59
CA ASN A 20 -6.44 17.95 9.24
C ASN A 20 -7.53 19.00 9.42
N VAL A 21 -8.81 18.60 9.38
CA VAL A 21 -9.95 19.48 9.65
C VAL A 21 -10.52 19.32 11.08
N GLY A 22 -9.78 18.65 11.98
CA GLY A 22 -10.13 18.54 13.39
C GLY A 22 -11.05 17.37 13.75
N HIS A 23 -11.21 16.39 12.86
CA HIS A 23 -12.01 15.18 13.09
C HIS A 23 -11.12 13.93 13.10
N THR A 24 -11.07 13.22 14.21
CA THR A 24 -10.32 11.95 14.30
C THR A 24 -11.30 10.78 14.24
N PRO A 25 -11.18 9.88 13.25
CA PRO A 25 -11.98 8.66 13.26
C PRO A 25 -11.70 7.84 14.51
N TYR A 26 -12.67 7.05 14.99
CA TYR A 26 -12.46 6.24 16.18
C TYR A 26 -11.44 5.09 15.95
N LEU A 27 -11.55 4.44 14.80
CA LEU A 27 -10.79 3.25 14.43
C LEU A 27 -10.51 3.27 12.92
N LEU A 28 -9.35 2.79 12.52
CA LEU A 28 -8.98 2.53 11.13
C LEU A 28 -8.68 1.04 10.93
N SER A 29 -9.50 0.35 10.13
CA SER A 29 -9.31 -1.07 9.80
C SER A 29 -8.93 -1.25 8.33
N LEU A 30 -7.71 -1.70 8.07
CA LEU A 30 -7.11 -1.76 6.74
C LEU A 30 -6.79 -3.20 6.36
N LEU A 31 -7.44 -3.71 5.32
CA LEU A 31 -7.21 -5.06 4.81
C LEU A 31 -6.36 -4.99 3.53
N TYR A 32 -5.10 -5.43 3.63
CA TYR A 32 -4.06 -5.39 2.59
C TYR A 32 -4.04 -4.08 1.77
N PRO A 33 -4.04 -2.90 2.42
CA PRO A 33 -4.26 -1.62 1.72
C PRO A 33 -3.17 -1.34 0.69
N SER A 34 -3.53 -0.66 -0.40
CA SER A 34 -2.55 0.04 -1.24
C SER A 34 -2.14 1.33 -0.55
N LEU A 35 -0.84 1.60 -0.42
CA LEU A 35 -0.30 2.65 0.46
C LEU A 35 0.66 3.61 -0.24
N GLN A 36 1.25 3.20 -1.36
CA GLN A 36 2.23 4.01 -2.09
C GLN A 36 2.31 3.65 -3.57
N PHE A 37 2.66 4.64 -4.39
CA PHE A 37 2.96 4.54 -5.82
C PHE A 37 4.39 5.07 -6.13
N PHE A 38 5.28 5.02 -5.16
CA PHE A 38 6.65 5.53 -5.26
C PHE A 38 7.63 4.44 -5.69
N ASP A 39 7.69 3.31 -4.98
CA ASP A 39 8.61 2.20 -5.23
C ASP A 39 7.86 0.92 -5.61
N PHE A 40 7.80 0.66 -6.92
CA PHE A 40 7.30 -0.60 -7.49
C PHE A 40 8.36 -1.69 -7.55
N THR A 41 9.56 -1.43 -7.02
CA THR A 41 10.65 -2.39 -6.97
C THR A 41 10.81 -3.03 -5.60
N LEU A 42 9.89 -2.81 -4.64
CA LEU A 42 9.90 -3.54 -3.37
C LEU A 42 9.89 -5.07 -3.59
N PRO A 43 10.48 -5.87 -2.67
CA PRO A 43 10.60 -7.32 -2.84
C PRO A 43 9.30 -8.05 -3.20
N SER A 44 8.17 -7.67 -2.61
CA SER A 44 6.85 -8.24 -2.90
C SER A 44 6.39 -8.00 -4.34
N TYR A 45 6.57 -6.78 -4.88
CA TYR A 45 6.27 -6.49 -6.28
C TYR A 45 7.12 -7.37 -7.21
N ARG A 46 8.43 -7.47 -6.98
CA ARG A 46 9.32 -8.31 -7.81
C ARG A 46 8.94 -9.79 -7.75
N THR A 47 8.49 -10.25 -6.60
CA THR A 47 8.19 -11.67 -6.36
C THR A 47 6.84 -12.05 -6.96
N TYR A 48 5.78 -11.29 -6.64
CA TYR A 48 4.40 -11.71 -6.91
C TYR A 48 3.82 -11.15 -8.21
N LEU A 49 4.35 -10.05 -8.76
CA LEU A 49 3.79 -9.45 -9.98
C LEU A 49 3.85 -10.41 -11.17
N LYS A 50 4.93 -11.20 -11.28
CA LYS A 50 5.13 -12.23 -12.31
C LYS A 50 4.31 -13.49 -12.06
N GLN A 51 3.92 -13.75 -10.82
CA GLN A 51 3.17 -14.95 -10.43
C GLN A 51 1.69 -14.85 -10.80
N ASN A 52 1.19 -13.62 -11.01
CA ASN A 52 -0.18 -13.36 -11.46
C ASN A 52 -1.23 -14.14 -10.65
N ILE A 53 -1.08 -14.14 -9.32
CA ILE A 53 -1.92 -14.95 -8.43
C ILE A 53 -3.37 -14.47 -8.58
N LEU A 54 -4.20 -15.33 -9.16
CA LEU A 54 -5.62 -15.09 -9.50
C LEU A 54 -5.94 -13.94 -10.46
N GLY A 55 -4.97 -13.36 -11.17
CA GLY A 55 -5.29 -12.41 -12.24
C GLY A 55 -5.62 -10.98 -11.80
N VAL A 56 -5.71 -10.68 -10.50
CA VAL A 56 -6.20 -9.37 -10.02
C VAL A 56 -5.12 -8.29 -10.04
N LEU A 57 -3.95 -8.55 -9.46
CA LEU A 57 -2.83 -7.61 -9.38
C LEU A 57 -1.61 -8.12 -10.16
N ASN A 58 -1.70 -8.05 -11.49
CA ASN A 58 -0.59 -8.35 -12.40
C ASN A 58 -0.12 -7.10 -13.15
N GLU A 59 0.97 -7.25 -13.90
CA GLU A 59 1.58 -6.16 -14.67
C GLU A 59 0.57 -5.47 -15.60
N ASN A 60 -0.23 -6.23 -16.38
CA ASN A 60 -1.20 -5.65 -17.31
C ASN A 60 -2.29 -4.83 -16.59
N ASN A 61 -2.78 -5.33 -15.46
CA ASN A 61 -3.79 -4.63 -14.66
C ASN A 61 -3.21 -3.39 -13.98
N LEU A 62 -1.96 -3.46 -13.48
CA LEU A 62 -1.28 -2.28 -12.92
C LEU A 62 -1.04 -1.22 -13.98
N VAL A 63 -0.56 -1.59 -15.17
CA VAL A 63 -0.39 -0.66 -16.30
C VAL A 63 -1.73 -0.05 -16.68
N SER A 64 -2.80 -0.85 -16.74
CA SER A 64 -4.15 -0.35 -17.04
C SER A 64 -4.65 0.61 -15.96
N MET A 65 -4.43 0.28 -14.68
CA MET A 65 -4.82 1.13 -13.55
C MET A 65 -4.05 2.45 -13.55
N VAL A 66 -2.73 2.42 -13.74
CA VAL A 66 -1.91 3.64 -13.79
C VAL A 66 -2.27 4.47 -15.03
N SER A 67 -2.56 3.84 -16.17
CA SER A 67 -3.10 4.53 -17.35
C SER A 67 -4.41 5.27 -17.05
N LEU A 68 -5.30 4.72 -16.22
CA LEU A 68 -6.55 5.38 -15.84
C LEU A 68 -6.34 6.53 -14.84
N LEU A 69 -5.20 6.57 -14.15
CA LEU A 69 -4.82 7.62 -13.21
C LEU A 69 -3.93 8.70 -13.85
N SER A 70 -3.48 8.47 -15.08
CA SER A 70 -2.71 9.42 -15.89
C SER A 70 -3.58 10.63 -16.24
N GLU A 71 -3.01 11.83 -16.08
CA GLU A 71 -3.73 13.08 -16.41
C GLU A 71 -3.65 13.41 -17.91
N ASN A 72 -2.63 12.90 -18.61
CA ASN A 72 -2.38 13.17 -20.02
C ASN A 72 -2.69 11.93 -20.87
N GLU A 73 -3.03 12.11 -22.14
CA GLU A 73 -3.24 11.00 -23.09
C GLU A 73 -1.93 10.33 -23.54
N ILE A 74 -0.96 10.18 -22.62
CA ILE A 74 0.28 9.46 -22.91
C ILE A 74 0.09 7.97 -22.71
N GLN A 75 0.76 7.17 -23.54
CA GLN A 75 0.75 5.73 -23.37
C GLN A 75 1.64 5.34 -22.19
N ILE A 76 1.02 4.90 -21.08
CA ILE A 76 1.76 4.32 -19.96
C ILE A 76 2.29 2.94 -20.34
N THR A 77 3.61 2.79 -20.28
CA THR A 77 4.32 1.52 -20.44
C THR A 77 4.65 0.92 -19.07
N SER A 78 5.11 -0.33 -19.01
CA SER A 78 5.55 -0.95 -17.75
C SER A 78 6.85 -0.37 -17.18
N ASP A 79 7.44 0.66 -17.81
CA ASP A 79 8.70 1.28 -17.35
C ASP A 79 8.56 1.93 -15.95
N PHE A 80 7.35 2.33 -15.54
CA PHE A 80 7.11 2.84 -14.18
C PHE A 80 7.33 1.77 -13.10
N LEU A 81 7.23 0.48 -13.45
CA LEU A 81 7.53 -0.63 -12.52
C LEU A 81 9.02 -0.68 -12.13
N LEU A 82 9.88 0.00 -12.91
CA LEU A 82 11.30 0.22 -12.59
C LEU A 82 11.54 1.59 -11.94
N ASN A 83 10.49 2.23 -11.44
CA ASN A 83 10.49 3.57 -10.84
C ASN A 83 10.93 4.68 -11.82
N SER A 84 10.69 4.48 -13.12
CA SER A 84 11.01 5.47 -14.16
C SER A 84 10.12 6.71 -14.11
N HIS A 85 9.08 6.73 -13.29
CA HIS A 85 8.23 7.90 -13.05
C HIS A 85 8.73 8.82 -11.93
N LEU A 86 9.89 8.52 -11.33
CA LEU A 86 10.46 9.31 -10.26
C LEU A 86 11.62 10.18 -10.74
N SER A 87 11.63 11.45 -10.31
CA SER A 87 12.82 12.30 -10.44
C SER A 87 13.86 12.03 -9.35
N ILE A 88 15.11 12.45 -9.55
CA ILE A 88 16.16 12.38 -8.51
C ILE A 88 15.73 13.15 -7.25
N ASP A 89 15.05 14.29 -7.43
CA ASP A 89 14.52 15.10 -6.33
C ASP A 89 13.45 14.36 -5.53
N ASP A 90 12.50 13.70 -6.21
CA ASP A 90 11.48 12.86 -5.58
C ASP A 90 12.11 11.71 -4.80
N LYS A 91 13.06 11.01 -5.43
CA LYS A 91 13.79 9.91 -4.80
C LYS A 91 14.47 10.38 -3.52
N THR A 92 15.18 11.49 -3.57
CA THR A 92 15.92 12.05 -2.44
C THR A 92 14.98 12.44 -1.29
N LYS A 93 13.84 13.07 -1.61
CA LYS A 93 12.89 13.59 -0.62
C LYS A 93 12.01 12.51 -0.01
N LEU A 94 11.53 11.56 -0.82
CA LEU A 94 10.46 10.63 -0.42
C LEU A 94 10.98 9.24 -0.02
N TYR A 95 12.16 8.82 -0.49
CA TYR A 95 12.73 7.52 -0.11
C TYR A 95 12.82 7.30 1.41
N PRO A 96 13.21 8.29 2.25
CA PRO A 96 13.27 8.09 3.71
C PRO A 96 11.95 7.67 4.37
N PHE A 97 10.81 7.94 3.74
CA PHE A 97 9.47 7.59 4.25
C PHE A 97 9.15 6.11 4.10
N ILE A 98 9.81 5.44 3.15
CA ILE A 98 9.53 4.04 2.80
C ILE A 98 10.77 3.16 2.76
N ASP A 99 11.93 3.66 3.20
CA ASP A 99 13.22 2.96 3.14
C ASP A 99 13.12 1.50 3.63
N PRO A 100 13.12 0.51 2.71
CA PRO A 100 12.95 -0.88 3.10
C PRO A 100 14.14 -1.41 3.90
N ASN A 101 15.34 -0.82 3.79
CA ASN A 101 16.47 -1.22 4.64
C ASN A 101 16.27 -0.80 6.11
N LYS A 102 15.42 0.20 6.35
CA LYS A 102 15.04 0.64 7.70
C LYS A 102 13.85 -0.16 8.24
N TYR A 103 12.90 -0.54 7.39
CA TYR A 103 11.59 -1.04 7.81
C TYR A 103 11.32 -2.51 7.49
N LEU A 104 12.12 -3.14 6.64
CA LEU A 104 12.02 -4.56 6.29
C LEU A 104 13.28 -5.32 6.72
N SER A 105 13.15 -6.62 6.88
CA SER A 105 14.28 -7.50 7.23
C SER A 105 15.12 -7.94 6.02
N ILE A 106 14.67 -7.59 4.80
CA ILE A 106 15.32 -7.99 3.55
C ILE A 106 15.96 -6.73 2.95
N ALA A 107 17.26 -6.82 2.68
CA ALA A 107 17.99 -5.75 2.02
C ALA A 107 17.41 -5.48 0.63
N HIS A 108 17.26 -4.20 0.30
CA HIS A 108 16.77 -3.76 -0.99
C HIS A 108 17.57 -2.55 -1.48
N ASP A 109 18.16 -2.71 -2.66
CA ASP A 109 18.88 -1.63 -3.32
C ASP A 109 17.89 -0.74 -4.08
N PHE A 110 17.93 0.56 -3.76
CA PHE A 110 17.15 1.57 -4.45
C PHE A 110 18.08 2.60 -5.11
N ASN A 111 17.95 2.78 -6.43
CA ASN A 111 18.83 3.67 -7.19
C ASN A 111 18.31 5.12 -7.21
N ILE A 112 18.82 5.94 -6.29
CA ILE A 112 18.54 7.38 -6.20
C ILE A 112 19.20 8.17 -7.34
N SER A 113 20.36 7.72 -7.83
CA SER A 113 21.23 8.50 -8.74
C SER A 113 20.75 8.58 -10.18
N HIS A 114 19.78 7.76 -10.57
CA HIS A 114 19.25 7.71 -11.93
C HIS A 114 18.00 8.58 -12.07
N GLU A 115 17.98 9.50 -13.02
CA GLU A 115 16.79 10.27 -13.39
C GLU A 115 15.78 9.36 -14.11
N GLY A 116 14.49 9.51 -13.81
CA GLY A 116 13.44 8.81 -14.52
C GLY A 116 13.18 9.36 -15.93
N ASN A 117 12.17 8.79 -16.58
CA ASN A 117 11.65 9.27 -17.86
C ASN A 117 10.86 10.58 -17.66
N GLU A 118 11.26 11.63 -18.38
CA GLU A 118 10.67 12.97 -18.25
C GLU A 118 9.14 13.00 -18.44
N SER A 119 8.62 12.22 -19.40
CA SER A 119 7.17 12.15 -19.66
C SER A 119 6.43 11.49 -18.50
N LEU A 120 6.95 10.38 -17.98
CA LEU A 120 6.35 9.68 -16.84
C LEU A 120 6.44 10.50 -15.56
N ILE A 121 7.57 11.19 -15.32
CA ILE A 121 7.75 12.07 -14.16
C ILE A 121 6.69 13.17 -14.15
N LYS A 122 6.45 13.81 -15.30
CA LYS A 122 5.47 14.89 -15.41
C LYS A 122 4.06 14.38 -15.20
N ASP A 123 3.71 13.28 -15.86
CA ASP A 123 2.34 12.78 -15.92
C ASP A 123 1.89 12.06 -14.65
N LEU A 124 2.78 11.29 -14.03
CA LEU A 124 2.46 10.48 -12.85
C LEU A 124 2.84 11.17 -11.54
N LYS A 125 3.20 12.46 -11.58
CA LYS A 125 3.63 13.22 -10.40
C LYS A 125 2.60 13.17 -9.27
N TYR A 126 1.31 13.24 -9.62
CA TYR A 126 0.22 13.22 -8.65
C TYR A 126 0.15 11.92 -7.83
N LEU A 127 0.64 10.80 -8.36
CA LEU A 127 0.68 9.52 -7.65
C LEU A 127 1.55 9.58 -6.38
N LEU A 128 2.51 10.50 -6.34
CA LEU A 128 3.39 10.72 -5.17
C LEU A 128 2.73 11.59 -4.09
N SER A 129 1.57 12.19 -4.38
CA SER A 129 0.86 13.02 -3.41
C SER A 129 0.27 12.17 -2.27
N PRO A 130 0.09 12.71 -1.05
CA PRO A 130 -0.59 12.03 0.05
C PRO A 130 -2.02 11.57 -0.26
N LEU A 131 -2.64 12.09 -1.33
CA LEU A 131 -3.99 11.69 -1.77
C LEU A 131 -3.99 10.36 -2.53
N MET A 132 -2.83 9.93 -3.04
CA MET A 132 -2.64 8.65 -3.73
C MET A 132 -1.71 7.72 -2.94
N SER A 133 -0.65 8.27 -2.37
CA SER A 133 0.34 7.56 -1.56
C SER A 133 0.26 8.00 -0.09
N PRO A 134 -0.76 7.58 0.67
CA PRO A 134 -0.98 8.02 2.05
C PRO A 134 0.11 7.55 3.05
N LEU A 135 1.03 6.68 2.62
CA LEU A 135 2.25 6.34 3.37
C LEU A 135 3.31 7.46 3.32
N LEU A 136 3.29 8.31 2.28
CA LEU A 136 4.25 9.40 2.06
C LEU A 136 3.86 10.68 2.81
N VAL A 137 3.48 10.54 4.08
CA VAL A 137 3.13 11.64 4.99
C VAL A 137 4.15 11.74 6.11
N SER A 138 4.26 12.90 6.79
CA SER A 138 5.19 13.09 7.92
C SER A 138 4.90 12.13 9.09
N ASP A 139 5.93 11.87 9.90
CA ASP A 139 5.80 11.09 11.12
C ASP A 139 4.78 11.73 12.09
N GLU A 140 4.73 13.06 12.15
CA GLU A 140 3.73 13.82 12.91
C GLU A 140 2.30 13.51 12.45
N GLN A 141 2.08 13.37 11.14
CA GLN A 141 0.78 13.03 10.59
C GLN A 141 0.40 11.57 10.90
N LEU A 142 1.36 10.64 10.78
CA LEU A 142 1.15 9.24 11.17
C LEU A 142 0.79 9.10 12.65
N LEU A 143 1.43 9.88 13.53
CA LEU A 143 1.19 9.84 14.97
C LEU A 143 -0.26 10.21 15.33
N LYS A 144 -0.89 11.11 14.55
CA LYS A 144 -2.28 11.55 14.75
C LYS A 144 -3.35 10.53 14.33
N LEU A 145 -2.98 9.49 13.58
CA LEU A 145 -3.93 8.44 13.19
C LEU A 145 -4.57 7.81 14.44
N PRO A 146 -5.79 7.26 14.35
CA PRO A 146 -6.44 6.65 15.51
C PRO A 146 -5.85 5.27 15.82
N THR A 147 -6.60 4.44 16.55
CA THR A 147 -6.31 3.01 16.64
C THR A 147 -6.32 2.39 15.23
N ILE A 148 -5.26 1.66 14.88
CA ILE A 148 -5.07 1.05 13.56
C ILE A 148 -5.09 -0.46 13.71
N LEU A 149 -5.96 -1.11 12.94
CA LEU A 149 -5.94 -2.53 12.65
C LEU A 149 -5.45 -2.71 11.22
N LEU A 150 -4.27 -3.29 11.05
CA LEU A 150 -3.69 -3.59 9.76
C LEU A 150 -3.66 -5.10 9.57
N PHE A 151 -4.15 -5.54 8.42
CA PHE A 151 -4.10 -6.92 8.00
C PHE A 151 -3.31 -7.00 6.69
N THR A 152 -2.29 -7.84 6.61
CA THR A 152 -1.55 -8.08 5.36
C THR A 152 -1.67 -9.53 4.93
N THR A 153 -1.43 -9.83 3.65
CA THR A 153 -1.45 -11.20 3.10
C THR A 153 -0.10 -11.53 2.50
N GLU A 154 0.29 -12.81 2.50
CA GLU A 154 1.63 -13.23 2.03
C GLU A 154 1.77 -13.13 0.51
N PHE A 155 0.78 -13.66 -0.22
CA PHE A 155 0.83 -13.75 -1.67
C PHE A 155 0.23 -12.48 -2.32
N ASP A 156 0.92 -11.36 -2.11
CA ASP A 156 0.43 -10.02 -2.47
C ASP A 156 1.57 -9.06 -2.82
N ILE A 157 1.43 -8.34 -3.94
CA ILE A 157 2.39 -7.30 -4.33
C ILE A 157 2.43 -6.14 -3.32
N LEU A 158 1.33 -5.86 -2.62
CA LEU A 158 1.20 -4.78 -1.63
C LEU A 158 1.69 -5.20 -0.23
N ARG A 159 2.20 -6.42 -0.08
CA ARG A 159 2.64 -6.94 1.22
C ARG A 159 3.65 -5.99 1.86
N ASP A 160 4.74 -5.69 1.16
CA ASP A 160 5.88 -5.00 1.77
C ASP A 160 5.56 -3.56 2.17
N GLU A 161 4.71 -2.84 1.43
CA GLU A 161 4.26 -1.50 1.83
C GLU A 161 3.40 -1.53 3.11
N GLY A 162 2.61 -2.59 3.33
CA GLY A 162 1.94 -2.83 4.60
C GLY A 162 2.92 -3.07 5.76
N PHE A 163 3.96 -3.87 5.54
CA PHE A 163 5.02 -4.07 6.55
C PHE A 163 5.81 -2.80 6.84
N ILE A 164 6.12 -2.01 5.81
CA ILE A 164 6.78 -0.70 5.97
C ILE A 164 5.92 0.23 6.83
N PHE A 165 4.62 0.33 6.54
CA PHE A 165 3.69 1.13 7.33
C PHE A 165 3.65 0.69 8.80
N ALA A 166 3.55 -0.62 9.03
CA ALA A 166 3.56 -1.20 10.38
C ALA A 166 4.86 -0.90 11.13
N SER A 167 6.00 -1.18 10.50
CA SER A 167 7.32 -0.96 11.09
C SER A 167 7.58 0.52 11.36
N ARG A 168 7.13 1.40 10.48
CA ARG A 168 7.28 2.85 10.66
C ARG A 168 6.49 3.34 11.86
N LEU A 169 5.22 2.95 12.00
CA LEU A 169 4.41 3.30 13.18
C LEU A 169 5.02 2.76 14.47
N ASN A 170 5.49 1.51 14.46
CA ASN A 170 6.19 0.92 15.61
C ASN A 170 7.47 1.70 15.97
N SER A 171 8.26 2.14 14.99
CA SER A 171 9.46 2.95 15.22
C SER A 171 9.17 4.33 15.85
N LEU A 172 7.93 4.81 15.71
CA LEU A 172 7.42 6.04 16.33
C LEU A 172 6.75 5.79 17.68
N ASN A 173 6.87 4.57 18.25
CA ASN A 173 6.19 4.12 19.46
C ASN A 173 4.65 4.24 19.39
N LYS A 174 4.08 4.18 18.18
CA LYS A 174 2.64 4.15 17.98
C LYS A 174 2.15 2.71 17.94
N THR A 175 1.36 2.33 18.94
CA THR A 175 0.76 0.99 18.99
C THR A 175 -0.21 0.77 17.83
N ILE A 176 -0.05 -0.36 17.17
CA ILE A 176 -0.94 -0.85 16.12
C ILE A 176 -1.27 -2.31 16.37
N TYR A 177 -2.42 -2.75 15.89
CA TYR A 177 -2.70 -4.17 15.72
C TYR A 177 -2.31 -4.55 14.29
N HIS A 178 -1.27 -5.37 14.13
CA HIS A 178 -0.88 -5.89 12.82
C HIS A 178 -1.00 -7.42 12.82
N HIS A 179 -1.82 -7.95 11.92
CA HIS A 179 -1.92 -9.39 11.67
C HIS A 179 -1.55 -9.71 10.23
N HIS A 180 -0.70 -10.71 10.04
CA HIS A 180 -0.27 -11.15 8.73
C HIS A 180 -0.80 -12.56 8.43
N PHE A 181 -1.62 -12.69 7.39
CA PHE A 181 -2.15 -13.96 6.92
C PHE A 181 -1.13 -14.64 5.98
N SER A 182 -0.29 -15.50 6.55
CA SER A 182 0.83 -16.14 5.85
C SER A 182 0.44 -17.13 4.75
N ASN A 183 -0.84 -17.53 4.69
CA ASN A 183 -1.39 -18.47 3.72
C ASN A 183 -2.52 -17.85 2.87
N ALA A 184 -2.63 -16.52 2.85
CA ALA A 184 -3.63 -15.79 2.07
C ALA A 184 -2.99 -15.04 0.89
N PHE A 185 -3.79 -14.79 -0.13
CA PHE A 185 -3.47 -13.97 -1.30
C PHE A 185 -4.35 -12.72 -1.34
N HIS A 186 -3.97 -11.75 -2.17
CA HIS A 186 -4.71 -10.51 -2.33
C HIS A 186 -6.18 -10.75 -2.73
N GLY A 187 -7.13 -10.21 -1.96
CA GLY A 187 -8.56 -10.40 -2.23
C GLY A 187 -9.16 -11.71 -1.72
N ALA A 188 -8.39 -12.58 -1.04
CA ALA A 188 -8.87 -13.88 -0.58
C ALA A 188 -10.16 -13.82 0.26
N HIS A 189 -10.37 -12.74 1.03
CA HIS A 189 -11.56 -12.55 1.87
C HIS A 189 -12.89 -12.58 1.10
N ALA A 190 -12.90 -12.31 -0.22
CA ALA A 190 -14.11 -12.26 -1.04
C ALA A 190 -14.62 -13.66 -1.43
N PHE A 191 -13.80 -14.69 -1.29
CA PHE A 191 -14.09 -16.06 -1.72
C PHE A 191 -14.74 -16.89 -0.61
N LEU A 192 -15.83 -16.37 -0.03
CA LEU A 192 -16.58 -17.01 1.05
C LEU A 192 -17.54 -18.11 0.54
N TYR A 193 -18.08 -17.94 -0.66
CA TYR A 193 -19.11 -18.82 -1.20
C TYR A 193 -18.93 -19.00 -2.72
N GLY A 194 -19.72 -19.91 -3.30
CA GLY A 194 -19.68 -20.19 -4.73
C GLY A 194 -18.71 -21.33 -5.09
N PRO A 195 -18.41 -21.52 -6.39
CA PRO A 195 -17.60 -22.67 -6.83
C PRO A 195 -16.13 -22.59 -6.39
N LEU A 196 -15.66 -21.42 -5.96
CA LEU A 196 -14.33 -21.17 -5.41
C LEU A 196 -14.47 -20.60 -3.99
N SER A 197 -14.69 -21.50 -3.02
CA SER A 197 -14.71 -21.16 -1.59
C SER A 197 -13.39 -21.57 -0.94
N PHE A 198 -12.80 -20.67 -0.15
CA PHE A 198 -11.58 -20.97 0.60
C PHE A 198 -11.80 -20.89 2.11
N GLU A 199 -11.23 -21.84 2.85
CA GLU A 199 -11.22 -21.81 4.33
C GLU A 199 -10.52 -20.53 4.84
N ILE A 200 -9.45 -20.10 4.16
CA ILE A 200 -8.74 -18.88 4.54
C ILE A 200 -9.62 -17.63 4.43
N ALA A 201 -10.58 -17.59 3.50
CA ALA A 201 -11.50 -16.46 3.36
C ALA A 201 -12.36 -16.28 4.63
N HIS A 202 -12.90 -17.40 5.14
CA HIS A 202 -13.70 -17.43 6.37
C HIS A 202 -12.85 -17.00 7.57
N HIS A 203 -11.66 -17.57 7.71
CA HIS A 203 -10.74 -17.21 8.80
C HIS A 203 -10.36 -15.72 8.75
N MET A 204 -10.11 -15.15 7.57
CA MET A 204 -9.82 -13.72 7.43
C MET A 204 -10.97 -12.84 7.92
N ILE A 205 -12.21 -13.16 7.55
CA ILE A 205 -13.40 -12.40 7.97
C ILE A 205 -13.64 -12.53 9.46
N GLU A 206 -13.62 -13.75 10.01
CA GLU A 206 -13.83 -14.01 11.43
C GLU A 206 -12.78 -13.29 12.29
N HIS A 207 -11.50 -13.40 11.91
CA HIS A 207 -10.40 -12.78 12.63
C HIS A 207 -10.47 -11.26 12.56
N THR A 208 -10.76 -10.69 11.38
CA THR A 208 -10.93 -9.24 11.21
C THR A 208 -12.10 -8.72 12.05
N ALA A 209 -13.25 -9.41 12.02
CA ALA A 209 -14.42 -9.03 12.81
C ALA A 209 -14.15 -9.10 14.32
N GLN A 210 -13.46 -10.14 14.78
CA GLN A 210 -13.09 -10.28 16.19
C GLN A 210 -12.10 -9.20 16.62
N ALA A 211 -11.12 -8.88 15.77
CA ALA A 211 -10.17 -7.80 16.03
C ALA A 211 -10.88 -6.44 16.14
N ILE A 212 -11.83 -6.14 15.24
CA ILE A 212 -12.66 -4.92 15.32
C ILE A 212 -13.42 -4.90 16.64
N LYS A 213 -14.13 -6.00 16.99
CA LYS A 213 -14.90 -6.09 18.24
C LYS A 213 -14.06 -5.87 19.50
N ASN A 214 -12.80 -6.31 19.49
CA ASN A 214 -11.89 -6.15 20.63
C ASN A 214 -11.33 -4.73 20.78
N HIS A 215 -11.46 -3.88 19.75
CA HIS A 215 -10.93 -2.52 19.71
C HIS A 215 -12.01 -1.44 19.47
N LEU A 216 -13.29 -1.84 19.48
CA LEU A 216 -14.44 -0.95 19.59
C LEU A 216 -14.67 -0.58 21.05
#